data_AF-A0A936I022-F1
#
_entry.id   AF-A0A936I022-F1
#
_cell.length_a   1.000
_cell.length_b   1.000
_cell.length_c   1.000
_cell.angle_alpha   90.00
_cell.angle_beta   90.00
_cell.angle_gamma   90.00
#
_symmetry.space_group_name_H-M   'P 1'
#
loop_
_entity.id
_entity.type
_entity.pdbx_description
1 polymer ?
#
loop_
_entity_poly.entity_id
_entity_poly.type
_entity_poly.pdbx_seq_one_letter_code
_entity_poly.pdbx_strand_id
1 'polypeptide(L)'
;MVIGRAIALLLLMAALPAWASCPPHEFTAPADVKPKGDAVLIVTHATSFHDARFSTKRGVDEAVRYAKGRRIPVIYLRDDSPLEYYFMADCNPDYWVFSQGGELNFEVTASHVYIVGGHLEMCMSATLHDLIYQWSKQPPRNRQITYFMDAIYSNGKLVDPGDPFYADFQRFMGVVTYGRPGGEHWPKLSLLETMGVIVREEHELDYLKQALPRWDRTFSANYRIELQLNDSVKKVLRTAEGWRPPTVLFRFLDSALSLAAPM
;
A
#
# COMPACT_ATOMS: atom_id res chain seq x y z
N MET A 1 -40.96 41.02 11.37
CA MET A 1 -40.01 40.55 10.34
C MET A 1 -38.54 40.73 10.81
N VAL A 2 -38.21 40.29 12.03
CA VAL A 2 -36.86 40.51 12.64
C VAL A 2 -36.27 39.21 13.21
N ILE A 3 -37.12 38.23 13.54
CA ILE A 3 -36.70 36.95 14.16
C ILE A 3 -36.01 36.02 13.14
N GLY A 4 -36.44 36.03 11.86
CA GLY A 4 -35.84 35.17 10.82
C GLY A 4 -34.40 35.54 10.43
N ARG A 5 -33.98 36.80 10.62
CA ARG A 5 -32.60 37.25 10.31
C ARG A 5 -31.60 36.87 11.41
N ALA A 6 -32.04 36.74 12.66
CA ALA A 6 -31.17 36.35 13.77
C ALA A 6 -30.80 34.86 13.73
N ILE A 7 -31.71 34.00 13.25
CA ILE A 7 -31.49 32.55 13.16
C ILE A 7 -30.50 32.19 12.04
N ALA A 8 -30.52 32.93 10.92
CA ALA A 8 -29.58 32.72 9.82
C ALA A 8 -28.12 33.06 10.19
N LEU A 9 -27.90 34.06 11.06
CA LEU A 9 -26.55 34.41 11.52
C LEU A 9 -25.98 33.38 12.50
N LEU A 10 -26.82 32.75 13.34
CA LEU A 10 -26.40 31.70 14.26
C LEU A 10 -26.01 30.39 13.55
N LEU A 11 -26.67 30.06 12.43
CA LEU A 11 -26.32 28.90 11.61
C LEU A 11 -25.01 29.08 10.84
N LEU A 12 -24.64 30.31 10.48
CA LEU A 12 -23.34 30.63 9.86
C LEU A 12 -22.16 30.58 10.84
N MET A 13 -22.39 30.84 12.13
CA MET A 13 -21.34 30.73 13.17
C MET A 13 -21.19 29.30 13.73
N ALA A 14 -22.15 28.42 13.48
CA ALA A 14 -22.06 26.99 13.79
C ALA A 14 -21.52 26.15 12.61
N ALA A 15 -21.10 26.80 11.52
CA ALA A 15 -20.25 26.15 10.52
C ALA A 15 -18.88 25.91 11.16
N LEU A 16 -18.76 24.80 11.88
CA LEU A 16 -17.47 24.19 12.18
C LEU A 16 -16.67 24.24 10.87
N PRO A 17 -15.44 24.77 10.87
CA PRO A 17 -14.64 24.68 9.67
C PRO A 17 -14.64 23.21 9.29
N ALA A 18 -15.03 22.90 8.06
CA ALA A 18 -14.78 21.59 7.51
C ALA A 18 -13.25 21.54 7.37
N TRP A 19 -12.58 20.97 8.37
CA TRP A 19 -11.14 20.66 8.29
C TRP A 19 -11.03 19.52 7.28
N ALA A 20 -11.12 19.88 5.99
CA ALA A 20 -11.09 18.94 4.88
C ALA A 20 -9.66 18.40 4.63
N SER A 21 -8.67 18.98 5.31
CA SER A 21 -7.28 18.52 5.31
C SER A 21 -6.80 18.27 6.73
N CYS A 22 -5.89 17.30 6.88
CA CYS A 22 -5.16 17.13 8.12
C CYS A 22 -4.39 18.40 8.46
N PRO A 23 -4.29 18.77 9.75
CA PRO A 23 -3.45 19.89 10.15
C PRO A 23 -2.00 19.66 9.72
N PRO A 24 -1.22 20.74 9.57
CA PRO A 24 0.23 20.62 9.47
C PRO A 24 0.77 19.76 10.60
N HIS A 25 1.70 18.86 10.26
CA HIS A 25 2.34 17.95 11.19
C HIS A 25 3.84 17.97 10.97
N GLU A 26 4.58 17.70 12.04
CA GLU A 26 6.02 17.53 11.98
C GLU A 26 6.37 16.10 11.59
N PHE A 27 7.51 15.96 10.91
CA PHE A 27 8.09 14.65 10.67
C PHE A 27 8.73 14.10 11.94
N THR A 28 8.48 12.83 12.20
CA THR A 28 9.27 12.05 13.16
C THR A 28 10.65 11.81 12.59
N ALA A 29 11.70 12.13 13.35
CA ALA A 29 13.06 11.78 12.98
C ALA A 29 13.21 10.25 12.90
N PRO A 30 13.97 9.69 11.93
CA PRO A 30 14.04 8.25 11.75
C PRO A 30 14.49 7.46 12.99
N ALA A 31 15.35 8.04 13.83
CA ALA A 31 15.82 7.43 15.09
C ALA A 31 14.73 7.30 16.16
N ASP A 32 13.64 8.07 16.04
CA ASP A 32 12.52 8.10 16.99
C ASP A 32 11.35 7.22 16.55
N VAL A 33 11.41 6.65 15.34
CA VAL A 33 10.40 5.72 14.83
C VAL A 33 10.57 4.37 15.53
N LYS A 34 9.72 4.11 16.52
CA LYS A 34 9.75 2.89 17.36
C LYS A 34 8.37 2.22 17.36
N PRO A 35 7.95 1.59 16.25
CA PRO A 35 6.67 0.89 16.19
C PRO A 35 6.65 -0.23 17.24
N LYS A 36 5.57 -0.27 18.04
CA LYS A 36 5.38 -1.28 19.09
C LYS A 36 4.67 -2.50 18.52
N GLY A 37 5.12 -3.70 18.89
CA GLY A 37 4.49 -4.96 18.51
C GLY A 37 5.17 -5.65 17.32
N ASP A 38 4.56 -6.74 16.84
CA ASP A 38 5.13 -7.58 15.79
C ASP A 38 4.53 -7.31 14.39
N ALA A 39 3.61 -6.34 14.31
CA ALA A 39 2.99 -5.90 13.07
C ALA A 39 3.08 -4.38 12.90
N VAL A 40 3.14 -3.90 11.65
CA VAL A 40 3.08 -2.47 11.31
C VAL A 40 2.37 -2.29 9.96
N LEU A 41 1.62 -1.22 9.80
CA LEU A 41 1.11 -0.76 8.51
C LEU A 41 1.99 0.38 8.00
N ILE A 42 2.55 0.21 6.80
CA ILE A 42 3.29 1.26 6.10
C ILE A 42 2.43 1.77 4.95
N VAL A 43 2.26 3.08 4.88
CA VAL A 43 1.55 3.77 3.80
C VAL A 43 2.56 4.57 2.99
N THR A 44 2.87 4.10 1.79
CA THR A 44 3.83 4.74 0.89
C THR A 44 3.12 5.72 -0.03
N HIS A 45 3.37 7.04 0.11
CA HIS A 45 2.98 8.08 -0.86
C HIS A 45 1.51 8.06 -1.34
N ALA A 46 0.55 7.76 -0.46
CA ALA A 46 -0.88 7.76 -0.78
C ALA A 46 -1.40 9.19 -1.08
N THR A 47 -1.30 9.58 -2.36
CA THR A 47 -1.50 10.96 -2.83
C THR A 47 -2.32 11.01 -4.11
N SER A 48 -3.11 12.07 -4.30
CA SER A 48 -3.79 12.37 -5.55
C SER A 48 -2.85 12.91 -6.64
N PHE A 49 -1.64 13.31 -6.27
CA PHE A 49 -0.60 13.66 -7.24
C PHE A 49 -0.14 12.42 -8.03
N HIS A 50 -0.01 11.28 -7.33
CA HIS A 50 0.42 10.02 -7.93
C HIS A 50 -0.73 9.06 -8.26
N ASP A 51 -1.87 9.13 -7.56
CA ASP A 51 -3.12 8.40 -7.84
C ASP A 51 -4.25 9.40 -8.09
N ALA A 52 -4.21 10.04 -9.25
CA ALA A 52 -5.12 11.14 -9.57
C ALA A 52 -6.57 10.70 -9.86
N ARG A 53 -6.83 9.38 -9.96
CA ARG A 53 -8.19 8.80 -9.97
C ARG A 53 -8.75 8.60 -8.57
N PHE A 54 -7.94 8.77 -7.52
CA PHE A 54 -8.27 8.33 -6.16
C PHE A 54 -8.68 6.84 -6.13
N SER A 55 -8.11 6.04 -7.04
CA SER A 55 -8.50 4.64 -7.25
C SER A 55 -8.27 3.79 -6.00
N THR A 56 -7.27 4.16 -5.20
CA THR A 56 -6.87 3.45 -3.98
C THR A 56 -7.34 4.09 -2.68
N LYS A 57 -7.92 5.30 -2.75
CA LYS A 57 -8.33 6.09 -1.57
C LYS A 57 -9.12 5.26 -0.56
N ARG A 58 -10.16 4.58 -1.05
CA ARG A 58 -11.02 3.74 -0.20
C ARG A 58 -10.23 2.60 0.43
N GLY A 59 -9.43 1.86 -0.34
CA GLY A 59 -8.64 0.75 0.17
C GLY A 59 -7.63 1.20 1.24
N VAL A 60 -6.97 2.34 1.03
CA VAL A 60 -6.05 2.94 2.01
C VAL A 60 -6.78 3.28 3.31
N ASP A 61 -7.96 3.90 3.22
CA ASP A 61 -8.77 4.22 4.40
C ASP A 61 -9.20 2.97 5.17
N GLU A 62 -9.62 1.91 4.47
CA GLU A 62 -9.98 0.63 5.08
C GLU A 62 -8.80 -0.06 5.75
N ALA A 63 -7.62 -0.06 5.12
CA ALA A 63 -6.40 -0.62 5.69
C ALA A 63 -5.97 0.11 6.97
N VAL A 64 -6.02 1.44 6.95
CA VAL A 64 -5.73 2.27 8.12
C VAL A 64 -6.73 2.00 9.22
N ARG A 65 -8.04 1.97 8.92
CA ARG A 65 -9.09 1.64 9.89
C ARG A 65 -8.88 0.25 10.50
N TYR A 66 -8.55 -0.74 9.68
CA TYR A 66 -8.23 -2.10 10.11
C TYR A 66 -7.05 -2.10 11.11
N ALA A 67 -5.97 -1.39 10.78
CA ALA A 67 -4.78 -1.30 11.62
C ALA A 67 -5.08 -0.63 12.97
N LYS A 68 -5.76 0.53 12.95
CA LYS A 68 -6.14 1.26 14.17
C LYS A 68 -7.06 0.44 15.06
N GLY A 69 -8.05 -0.25 14.48
CA GLY A 69 -8.96 -1.14 15.21
C GLY A 69 -8.25 -2.28 15.94
N ARG A 70 -7.03 -2.65 15.50
CA ARG A 70 -6.20 -3.71 16.09
C ARG A 70 -4.97 -3.20 16.83
N ARG A 71 -4.83 -1.87 16.98
CA ARG A 71 -3.65 -1.22 17.58
C ARG A 71 -2.34 -1.60 16.88
N ILE A 72 -2.40 -1.81 15.56
CA ILE A 72 -1.22 -1.96 14.71
C ILE A 72 -0.70 -0.55 14.43
N PRO A 73 0.58 -0.25 14.71
CA PRO A 73 1.16 1.06 14.40
C PRO A 73 1.05 1.39 12.91
N VAL A 74 0.72 2.64 12.61
CA VAL A 74 0.60 3.17 11.25
C VAL A 74 1.72 4.17 11.00
N ILE A 75 2.53 3.90 9.96
CA ILE A 75 3.63 4.77 9.51
C ILE A 75 3.29 5.31 8.14
N TYR A 76 3.29 6.63 8.02
CA TYR A 76 3.09 7.32 6.75
C TYR A 76 4.43 7.78 6.19
N LEU A 77 4.78 7.31 4.99
CA LEU A 77 5.93 7.79 4.23
C LEU A 77 5.46 8.92 3.31
N ARG A 78 6.03 10.11 3.52
CA ARG A 78 5.66 11.35 2.81
C ARG A 78 6.89 11.92 2.11
N ASP A 79 6.72 12.32 0.86
CA ASP A 79 7.69 13.14 0.12
C ASP A 79 7.45 14.65 0.40
N ASP A 80 8.00 15.49 -0.49
CA ASP A 80 7.84 16.94 -0.51
C ASP A 80 6.56 17.42 -1.24
N SER A 81 5.70 16.51 -1.70
CA SER A 81 4.42 16.87 -2.30
C SER A 81 3.53 17.62 -1.30
N PRO A 82 2.77 18.63 -1.73
CA PRO A 82 1.87 19.38 -0.86
C PRO A 82 0.87 18.49 -0.11
N LEU A 83 0.65 18.81 1.17
CA LEU A 83 -0.16 18.01 2.08
C LEU A 83 -1.61 17.85 1.59
N GLU A 84 -2.15 18.85 0.89
CA GLU A 84 -3.50 18.81 0.31
C GLU A 84 -3.71 17.70 -0.71
N TYR A 85 -2.63 17.15 -1.30
CA TYR A 85 -2.72 16.01 -2.19
C TYR A 85 -2.67 14.67 -1.46
N TYR A 86 -2.21 14.62 -0.21
CA TYR A 86 -2.26 13.41 0.59
C TYR A 86 -3.70 13.17 1.03
N PHE A 87 -4.26 12.05 0.57
CA PHE A 87 -5.68 11.77 0.78
C PHE A 87 -5.93 10.87 1.99
N MET A 88 -5.13 11.04 3.04
CA MET A 88 -5.17 10.18 4.22
C MET A 88 -6.38 10.51 5.10
N ALA A 89 -7.17 9.49 5.47
CA ALA A 89 -8.30 9.66 6.39
C ALA A 89 -7.87 9.75 7.87
N ASP A 90 -6.73 9.15 8.25
CA ASP A 90 -6.18 9.28 9.60
C ASP A 90 -5.17 10.44 9.65
N CYS A 91 -5.54 11.52 10.33
CA CYS A 91 -4.64 12.66 10.53
C CYS A 91 -3.67 12.47 11.69
N ASN A 92 -3.77 11.37 12.42
CA ASN A 92 -2.94 11.06 13.57
C ASN A 92 -2.38 9.61 13.48
N PRO A 93 -1.59 9.29 12.43
CA PRO A 93 -0.82 8.07 12.41
C PRO A 93 0.17 8.05 13.58
N ASP A 94 0.74 6.88 13.88
CA ASP A 94 1.76 6.77 14.93
C ASP A 94 3.03 7.54 14.54
N TYR A 95 3.35 7.57 13.24
CA TYR A 95 4.53 8.26 12.71
C TYR A 95 4.29 8.85 11.33
N TRP A 96 4.77 10.08 11.13
CA TRP A 96 4.98 10.68 9.81
C TRP A 96 6.48 10.70 9.53
N VAL A 97 6.91 10.06 8.44
CA VAL A 97 8.33 9.96 8.10
C VAL A 97 8.57 10.52 6.72
N PHE A 98 9.55 11.41 6.60
CA PHE A 98 9.98 11.90 5.30
C PHE A 98 10.68 10.80 4.51
N SER A 99 10.28 10.62 3.26
CA SER A 99 10.80 9.64 2.32
C SER A 99 10.54 10.16 0.91
N GLN A 100 11.60 10.48 0.15
CA GLN A 100 11.46 11.07 -1.17
C GLN A 100 11.01 10.04 -2.21
N GLY A 101 11.60 8.85 -2.16
CA GLY A 101 11.41 7.77 -3.13
C GLY A 101 10.81 6.51 -2.52
N GLY A 102 10.33 6.54 -1.27
CA GLY A 102 9.81 5.38 -0.56
C GLY A 102 10.84 4.63 0.27
N GLU A 103 12.08 5.14 0.36
CA GLU A 103 13.15 4.59 1.18
C GLU A 103 12.79 4.52 2.67
N LEU A 104 13.28 3.48 3.35
CA LEU A 104 13.12 3.28 4.79
C LEU A 104 14.40 3.65 5.54
N ASN A 105 14.43 4.88 6.06
CA ASN A 105 15.57 5.41 6.84
C ASN A 105 15.52 5.08 8.34
N PHE A 106 14.61 4.20 8.76
CA PHE A 106 14.42 3.74 10.13
C PHE A 106 14.35 2.21 10.18
N GLU A 107 14.55 1.64 11.36
CA GLU A 107 14.54 0.18 11.54
C GLU A 107 13.11 -0.39 11.63
N VAL A 108 12.83 -1.40 10.81
CA VAL A 108 11.60 -2.19 10.89
C VAL A 108 11.90 -3.58 11.48
N THR A 109 11.60 -3.75 12.76
CA THR A 109 11.83 -5.02 13.49
C THR A 109 10.62 -5.97 13.45
N ALA A 110 9.43 -5.44 13.12
CA ALA A 110 8.18 -6.19 13.01
C ALA A 110 8.31 -7.39 12.06
N SER A 111 7.69 -8.52 12.40
CA SER A 111 7.67 -9.71 11.54
C SER A 111 6.57 -9.66 10.50
N HIS A 112 5.55 -8.82 10.70
CA HIS A 112 4.43 -8.66 9.78
C HIS A 112 4.30 -7.21 9.33
N VAL A 113 4.45 -6.95 8.04
CA VAL A 113 4.20 -5.63 7.45
C VAL A 113 2.95 -5.69 6.59
N TYR A 114 2.01 -4.78 6.83
CA TYR A 114 0.96 -4.45 5.87
C TYR A 114 1.45 -3.27 5.03
N ILE A 115 1.22 -3.32 3.72
CA ILE A 115 1.70 -2.29 2.79
C ILE A 115 0.55 -1.79 1.91
N VAL A 116 0.42 -0.47 1.81
CA VAL A 116 -0.56 0.24 0.98
C VAL A 116 0.04 1.53 0.41
N GLY A 117 -0.71 2.19 -0.47
CA GLY A 117 -0.29 3.39 -1.19
C GLY A 117 0.35 3.00 -2.52
N GLY A 118 1.59 3.39 -2.77
CA GLY A 118 2.22 3.10 -4.04
C GLY A 118 3.37 4.05 -4.30
N HIS A 119 3.83 4.15 -5.54
CA HIS A 119 3.50 3.35 -6.72
C HIS A 119 4.13 1.95 -6.59
N LEU A 120 3.35 0.88 -6.81
CA LEU A 120 3.81 -0.52 -6.75
C LEU A 120 5.17 -0.73 -7.43
N GLU A 121 5.32 -0.29 -8.68
CA GLU A 121 6.52 -0.49 -9.49
C GLU A 121 7.67 0.49 -9.17
N MET A 122 7.47 1.49 -8.30
CA MET A 122 8.46 2.53 -8.00
C MET A 122 8.65 2.72 -6.49
N CYS A 123 8.00 3.70 -5.87
CA CYS A 123 8.30 4.04 -4.48
C CYS A 123 7.91 2.94 -3.48
N MET A 124 6.82 2.22 -3.72
CA MET A 124 6.52 1.02 -2.91
C MET A 124 7.55 -0.09 -3.13
N SER A 125 8.05 -0.26 -4.37
CA SER A 125 9.13 -1.21 -4.65
C SER A 125 10.39 -0.84 -3.85
N ALA A 126 10.76 0.44 -3.79
CA ALA A 126 11.87 0.90 -2.94
C ALA A 126 11.63 0.61 -1.45
N THR A 127 10.44 0.93 -0.94
CA THR A 127 10.04 0.60 0.45
C THR A 127 10.22 -0.89 0.74
N LEU A 128 9.76 -1.75 -0.16
CA LEU A 128 9.80 -3.19 0.01
C LEU A 128 11.22 -3.74 -0.10
N HIS A 129 12.05 -3.20 -1.00
CA HIS A 129 13.46 -3.58 -1.12
C HIS A 129 14.24 -3.26 0.15
N ASP A 130 14.08 -2.06 0.70
CA ASP A 130 14.72 -1.68 1.95
C ASP A 130 14.23 -2.56 3.11
N LEU A 131 12.92 -2.82 3.18
CA LEU A 131 12.33 -3.69 4.21
C LEU A 131 12.96 -5.10 4.18
N ILE A 132 12.98 -5.75 3.01
CA ILE A 132 13.50 -7.12 2.92
C ILE A 132 15.02 -7.16 3.13
N TYR A 133 15.73 -6.09 2.77
CA TYR A 133 17.16 -5.96 2.99
C TYR A 133 17.50 -5.76 4.47
N GLN A 134 16.69 -4.98 5.21
CA GLN A 134 16.81 -4.91 6.66
C GLN A 134 16.54 -6.27 7.30
N TRP A 135 15.46 -6.96 6.90
CA TRP A 135 15.13 -8.29 7.44
C TRP A 135 16.19 -9.34 7.15
N SER A 136 16.86 -9.32 6.01
CA SER A 136 17.92 -10.29 5.69
C SER A 136 19.16 -10.16 6.59
N LYS A 137 19.35 -8.98 7.21
CA LYS A 137 20.42 -8.72 8.18
C LYS A 137 20.01 -9.01 9.63
N GLN A 138 18.72 -9.21 9.89
CA GLN A 138 18.21 -9.53 11.22
C GLN A 138 18.28 -11.04 11.50
N PRO A 139 18.16 -11.47 12.77
CA PRO A 139 18.06 -12.89 13.10
C PRO A 139 16.97 -13.61 12.31
N PRO A 140 17.24 -14.79 11.73
CA PRO A 140 16.26 -15.50 10.92
C PRO A 140 15.00 -15.87 11.70
N ARG A 141 13.84 -15.52 11.14
CA ARG A 141 12.51 -15.84 11.66
C ARG A 141 11.48 -15.78 10.55
N ASN A 142 10.26 -16.22 10.85
CA ASN A 142 9.15 -16.09 9.91
C ASN A 142 8.79 -14.62 9.73
N ARG A 143 8.57 -14.21 8.48
CA ARG A 143 8.19 -12.86 8.09
C ARG A 143 7.01 -12.90 7.13
N GLN A 144 6.19 -11.87 7.17
CA GLN A 144 5.06 -11.71 6.27
C GLN A 144 4.93 -10.27 5.78
N ILE A 145 4.71 -10.11 4.49
CA ILE A 145 4.26 -8.86 3.89
C ILE A 145 2.85 -9.09 3.36
N THR A 146 1.90 -8.25 3.76
CA THR A 146 0.51 -8.29 3.31
C THR A 146 0.19 -7.07 2.47
N TYR A 147 -0.09 -7.31 1.20
CA TYR A 147 -0.49 -6.32 0.20
C TYR A 147 -2.01 -6.24 0.18
N PHE A 148 -2.59 -5.06 0.42
CA PHE A 148 -4.00 -4.82 0.17
C PHE A 148 -4.16 -4.25 -1.24
N MET A 149 -4.60 -5.09 -2.18
CA MET A 149 -4.52 -4.79 -3.62
C MET A 149 -5.44 -3.62 -4.03
N ASP A 150 -6.59 -3.44 -3.36
CA ASP A 150 -7.46 -2.28 -3.54
C ASP A 150 -6.86 -0.96 -3.02
N ALA A 151 -5.82 -1.04 -2.21
CA ALA A 151 -5.14 0.07 -1.58
C ALA A 151 -3.76 0.36 -2.20
N ILE A 152 -3.41 -0.30 -3.30
CA ILE A 152 -2.10 -0.19 -3.95
C ILE A 152 -2.28 0.34 -5.36
N TYR A 153 -1.66 1.48 -5.72
CA TYR A 153 -1.77 2.00 -7.07
C TYR A 153 -0.59 1.54 -7.93
N SER A 154 -0.91 1.20 -9.18
CA SER A 154 -0.04 0.70 -10.23
C SER A 154 -0.36 1.42 -11.54
N ASN A 155 0.54 1.35 -12.52
CA ASN A 155 0.26 1.75 -13.89
C ASN A 155 0.40 0.59 -14.88
N GLY A 156 0.47 -0.64 -14.36
CA GLY A 156 0.61 -1.86 -15.15
C GLY A 156 1.91 -1.92 -15.94
N LYS A 157 2.99 -1.27 -15.47
CA LYS A 157 4.30 -1.26 -16.16
C LYS A 157 4.91 -2.66 -16.32
N LEU A 158 4.45 -3.62 -15.53
CA LEU A 158 4.88 -5.02 -15.59
C LEU A 158 4.06 -5.86 -16.59
N VAL A 159 3.03 -5.30 -17.23
CA VAL A 159 2.27 -6.00 -18.27
C VAL A 159 3.01 -5.89 -19.60
N ASP A 160 3.54 -7.01 -20.08
CA ASP A 160 4.33 -7.09 -21.31
C ASP A 160 3.42 -7.25 -22.55
N PRO A 161 3.77 -6.67 -23.72
CA PRO A 161 3.07 -6.91 -24.97
C PRO A 161 2.87 -8.39 -25.37
N GLY A 162 3.76 -9.28 -24.92
CA GLY A 162 3.67 -10.72 -25.12
C GLY A 162 2.72 -11.44 -24.16
N ASP A 163 2.23 -10.77 -23.11
CA ASP A 163 1.34 -11.40 -22.15
C ASP A 163 -0.04 -11.72 -22.76
N PRO A 164 -0.64 -12.87 -22.42
CA PRO A 164 -1.92 -13.30 -22.99
C PRO A 164 -3.09 -12.36 -22.66
N PHE A 165 -2.94 -11.51 -21.63
CA PHE A 165 -3.92 -10.52 -21.17
C PHE A 165 -3.59 -9.09 -21.61
N TYR A 166 -2.53 -8.87 -22.39
CA TYR A 166 -2.10 -7.53 -22.81
C TYR A 166 -3.20 -6.77 -23.57
N ALA A 167 -3.93 -7.44 -24.46
CA ALA A 167 -5.00 -6.81 -25.24
C ALA A 167 -6.15 -6.30 -24.36
N ASP A 168 -6.55 -7.09 -23.35
CA ASP A 168 -7.58 -6.70 -22.39
C ASP A 168 -7.10 -5.56 -21.49
N PHE A 169 -5.84 -5.58 -21.08
CA PHE A 169 -5.19 -4.48 -20.38
C PHE A 169 -5.22 -3.19 -21.20
N GLN A 170 -4.73 -3.20 -22.45
CA GLN A 170 -4.76 -2.03 -23.32
C GLN A 170 -6.19 -1.49 -23.54
N ARG A 171 -7.17 -2.39 -23.71
CA ARG A 171 -8.58 -2.00 -23.83
C ARG A 171 -9.07 -1.30 -22.56
N PHE A 172 -8.80 -1.86 -21.40
CA PHE A 172 -9.20 -1.28 -20.13
C PHE A 172 -8.52 0.09 -19.89
N MET A 173 -7.21 0.17 -20.14
CA MET A 173 -6.46 1.43 -20.05
C MET A 173 -7.02 2.48 -21.01
N GLY A 174 -7.41 2.10 -22.23
CA GLY A 174 -8.03 3.02 -23.19
C GLY A 174 -9.36 3.60 -22.69
N VAL A 175 -10.14 2.84 -21.93
CA VAL A 175 -11.38 3.33 -21.28
C VAL A 175 -11.04 4.25 -20.11
N VAL A 176 -10.14 3.83 -19.22
CA VAL A 176 -9.78 4.55 -18.01
C VAL A 176 -9.08 5.89 -18.31
N THR A 177 -8.34 5.95 -19.42
CA THR A 177 -7.63 7.16 -19.87
C THR A 177 -8.43 8.02 -20.85
N TYR A 178 -9.64 7.63 -21.23
CA TYR A 178 -10.38 8.32 -22.27
C TYR A 178 -10.57 9.80 -21.94
N GLY A 179 -10.08 10.68 -22.82
CA GLY A 179 -10.15 12.13 -22.65
C GLY A 179 -9.21 12.71 -21.57
N ARG A 180 -8.25 11.93 -21.05
CA ARG A 180 -7.23 12.39 -20.10
C ARG A 180 -5.88 12.60 -20.79
N PRO A 181 -5.04 13.53 -20.29
CA PRO A 181 -3.65 13.63 -20.74
C PRO A 181 -2.91 12.32 -20.48
N GLY A 182 -2.08 11.85 -21.43
CA GLY A 182 -1.22 10.68 -21.21
C GLY A 182 0.05 11.04 -20.40
N GLY A 183 0.74 10.03 -19.84
CA GLY A 183 2.06 10.18 -19.21
C GLY A 183 2.22 9.37 -17.91
N GLU A 184 3.30 9.55 -17.16
CA GLU A 184 3.49 8.79 -15.91
C GLU A 184 2.45 9.12 -14.81
N HIS A 185 1.85 10.31 -14.87
CA HIS A 185 0.76 10.72 -13.98
C HIS A 185 -0.57 10.02 -14.29
N TRP A 186 -0.76 9.52 -15.52
CA TRP A 186 -2.02 8.97 -16.00
C TRP A 186 -1.80 7.91 -17.07
N PRO A 187 -2.38 6.70 -16.94
CA PRO A 187 -3.35 6.24 -15.95
C PRO A 187 -2.76 5.59 -14.69
N LYS A 188 -3.58 5.50 -13.65
CA LYS A 188 -3.33 4.72 -12.44
C LYS A 188 -4.50 3.80 -12.18
N LEU A 189 -4.20 2.54 -11.92
CA LEU A 189 -5.16 1.52 -11.48
C LEU A 189 -4.82 1.14 -10.05
N SER A 190 -5.79 0.61 -9.31
CA SER A 190 -5.43 -0.25 -8.17
C SER A 190 -4.83 -1.57 -8.66
N LEU A 191 -3.98 -2.21 -7.86
CA LEU A 191 -3.48 -3.55 -8.13
C LEU A 191 -4.65 -4.54 -8.26
N LEU A 192 -5.73 -4.35 -7.51
CA LEU A 192 -6.94 -5.16 -7.63
C LEU A 192 -7.62 -4.99 -9.00
N GLU A 193 -7.71 -3.76 -9.53
CA GLU A 193 -8.20 -3.54 -10.91
C GLU A 193 -7.29 -4.24 -11.92
N THR A 194 -5.97 -4.22 -11.74
CA THR A 194 -5.03 -4.98 -12.60
C THR A 194 -5.30 -6.48 -12.53
N MET A 195 -5.51 -7.05 -11.34
CA MET A 195 -5.86 -8.47 -11.20
C MET A 195 -7.20 -8.78 -11.89
N GLY A 196 -8.20 -7.91 -11.77
CA GLY A 196 -9.49 -8.07 -12.46
C GLY A 196 -9.40 -8.07 -14.00
N VAL A 197 -8.36 -7.45 -14.58
CA VAL A 197 -8.04 -7.57 -16.01
C VAL A 197 -7.38 -8.92 -16.32
N ILE A 198 -6.56 -9.43 -15.41
CA ILE A 198 -5.88 -10.72 -15.52
C ILE A 198 -6.81 -11.82 -15.00
N VAL A 199 -7.83 -12.17 -15.79
CA VAL A 199 -8.95 -13.03 -15.36
C VAL A 199 -8.54 -14.42 -14.82
N ARG A 200 -7.38 -14.96 -15.22
CA ARG A 200 -6.94 -16.29 -14.79
C ARG A 200 -5.97 -16.21 -13.62
N GLU A 201 -6.29 -16.91 -12.53
CA GLU A 201 -5.45 -16.97 -11.31
C GLU A 201 -3.98 -17.34 -11.61
N GLU A 202 -3.74 -18.24 -12.55
CA GLU A 202 -2.38 -18.62 -12.95
C GLU A 202 -1.56 -17.42 -13.46
N HIS A 203 -2.18 -16.55 -14.25
CA HIS A 203 -1.57 -15.34 -14.78
C HIS A 203 -1.48 -14.23 -13.73
N GLU A 204 -2.45 -14.13 -12.82
CA GLU A 204 -2.36 -13.22 -11.66
C GLU A 204 -1.13 -13.56 -10.83
N LEU A 205 -0.94 -14.84 -10.52
CA LEU A 205 0.22 -15.31 -9.77
C LEU A 205 1.54 -15.01 -10.50
N ASP A 206 1.58 -15.16 -11.83
CA ASP A 206 2.77 -14.85 -12.62
C ASP A 206 3.08 -13.36 -12.63
N TYR A 207 2.07 -12.50 -12.76
CA TYR A 207 2.23 -11.05 -12.61
C TYR A 207 2.73 -10.67 -11.21
N LEU A 208 2.10 -11.23 -10.16
CA LEU A 208 2.46 -10.93 -8.77
C LEU A 208 3.89 -11.38 -8.44
N LYS A 209 4.37 -12.51 -8.99
CA LYS A 209 5.78 -12.93 -8.86
C LYS A 209 6.74 -11.89 -9.43
N GLN A 210 6.39 -11.25 -10.55
CA GLN A 210 7.20 -10.19 -11.15
C GLN A 210 7.18 -8.90 -10.32
N ALA A 211 6.05 -8.62 -9.65
CA ALA A 211 5.89 -7.44 -8.79
C ALA A 211 6.60 -7.55 -7.44
N LEU A 212 7.03 -8.75 -7.03
CA LEU A 212 7.75 -8.92 -5.78
C LEU A 212 9.11 -8.19 -5.79
N PRO A 213 9.57 -7.67 -4.63
CA PRO A 213 10.94 -7.17 -4.51
C PRO A 213 11.94 -8.30 -4.80
N ARG A 214 13.22 -7.98 -5.03
CA ARG A 214 14.29 -8.96 -5.35
C ARG A 214 14.68 -9.86 -4.16
N TRP A 215 13.71 -10.62 -3.64
CA TRP A 215 13.87 -11.61 -2.58
C TRP A 215 14.86 -12.70 -2.97
N ASP A 216 14.93 -13.01 -4.26
CA ASP A 216 15.81 -14.01 -4.86
C ASP A 216 17.29 -13.69 -4.64
N ARG A 217 17.64 -12.40 -4.61
CA ARG A 217 18.99 -11.88 -4.37
C ARG A 217 19.23 -11.43 -2.93
N THR A 218 18.17 -11.26 -2.16
CA THR A 218 18.23 -10.66 -0.81
C THR A 218 18.30 -11.70 0.29
N PHE A 219 17.49 -12.75 0.21
CA PHE A 219 17.48 -13.82 1.22
C PHE A 219 18.34 -15.00 0.78
N SER A 220 19.20 -15.48 1.66
CA SER A 220 19.99 -16.71 1.47
C SER A 220 19.12 -17.95 1.27
N ALA A 221 19.71 -19.02 0.73
CA ALA A 221 19.01 -20.26 0.36
C ALA A 221 18.34 -21.01 1.52
N ASN A 222 18.68 -20.68 2.78
CA ASN A 222 18.04 -21.22 3.97
C ASN A 222 16.65 -20.63 4.27
N TYR A 223 16.19 -19.64 3.50
CA TYR A 223 14.83 -19.10 3.62
C TYR A 223 13.89 -19.75 2.62
N ARG A 224 12.78 -20.27 3.13
CA ARG A 224 11.61 -20.67 2.33
C ARG A 224 10.85 -19.41 1.91
N ILE A 225 10.50 -19.33 0.64
CA ILE A 225 9.76 -18.18 0.08
C ILE A 225 8.41 -18.66 -0.42
N GLU A 226 7.35 -18.01 0.05
CA GLU A 226 5.97 -18.34 -0.27
C GLU A 226 5.22 -17.12 -0.80
N LEU A 227 4.28 -17.37 -1.70
CA LEU A 227 3.30 -16.40 -2.15
C LEU A 227 1.90 -16.96 -1.95
N GLN A 228 0.97 -16.11 -1.52
CA GLN A 228 -0.44 -16.46 -1.36
C GLN A 228 -1.31 -15.34 -1.91
N LEU A 229 -2.32 -15.70 -2.70
CA LEU A 229 -3.34 -14.78 -3.21
C LEU A 229 -4.66 -15.07 -2.49
N ASN A 230 -5.21 -14.08 -1.79
CA ASN A 230 -6.38 -14.21 -0.95
C ASN A 230 -6.25 -15.39 0.04
N ASP A 231 -7.25 -16.27 0.06
CA ASP A 231 -7.27 -17.51 0.84
C ASP A 231 -6.92 -18.74 0.00
N SER A 232 -6.28 -18.53 -1.16
CA SER A 232 -5.81 -19.63 -2.02
C SER A 232 -4.67 -20.41 -1.37
N VAL A 233 -4.33 -21.54 -1.99
CA VAL A 233 -3.22 -22.39 -1.55
C VAL A 233 -1.90 -21.64 -1.70
N LYS A 234 -1.11 -21.60 -0.62
CA LYS A 234 0.24 -21.04 -0.64
C LYS A 234 1.10 -21.72 -1.71
N LYS A 235 1.67 -20.90 -2.60
CA LYS A 235 2.61 -21.33 -3.64
C LYS A 235 4.03 -21.15 -3.12
N VAL A 236 4.82 -22.22 -3.14
CA VAL A 236 6.23 -22.17 -2.76
C VAL A 236 7.04 -21.67 -3.95
N LEU A 237 7.70 -20.53 -3.81
CA LEU A 237 8.58 -19.95 -4.83
C LEU A 237 10.02 -20.48 -4.69
N ARG A 238 10.45 -20.74 -3.46
CA ARG A 238 11.74 -21.36 -3.14
C ARG A 238 11.63 -22.24 -1.90
N THR A 239 12.11 -23.47 -1.99
CA THR A 239 12.25 -24.37 -0.83
C THR A 239 13.49 -24.03 -0.02
N ALA A 240 13.57 -24.52 1.21
CA ALA A 240 14.76 -24.43 2.04
C ALA A 240 14.95 -25.73 2.82
N GLU A 241 16.21 -26.05 3.10
CA GLU A 241 16.57 -27.26 3.84
C GLU A 241 16.23 -27.15 5.34
N GLY A 242 16.04 -28.30 5.99
CA GLY A 242 15.75 -28.41 7.42
C GLY A 242 14.26 -28.62 7.74
N TRP A 243 14.00 -28.97 9.01
CA TRP A 243 12.65 -29.34 9.49
C TRP A 243 11.69 -28.15 9.58
N ARG A 244 12.21 -26.94 9.88
CA ARG A 244 11.43 -25.69 10.04
C ARG A 244 12.26 -24.48 9.58
N PRO A 245 12.52 -24.33 8.27
CA PRO A 245 13.28 -23.19 7.79
C PRO A 245 12.51 -21.87 8.04
N PRO A 246 13.22 -20.75 8.28
CA PRO A 246 12.59 -19.44 8.33
C PRO A 246 11.85 -19.16 7.02
N THR A 247 10.63 -18.66 7.11
CA THR A 247 9.75 -18.46 5.95
C THR A 247 9.44 -16.99 5.74
N VAL A 248 9.53 -16.51 4.50
CA VAL A 248 9.00 -15.21 4.08
C VAL A 248 7.75 -15.44 3.24
N LEU A 249 6.62 -14.93 3.71
CA LEU A 249 5.34 -15.00 3.03
C LEU A 249 4.98 -13.64 2.41
N PHE A 250 4.78 -13.61 1.11
CA PHE A 250 4.14 -12.50 0.41
C PHE A 250 2.66 -12.82 0.22
N ARG A 251 1.79 -12.17 1.00
CA ARG A 251 0.34 -12.38 0.95
C ARG A 251 -0.33 -11.22 0.26
N PHE A 252 -1.06 -11.48 -0.81
CA PHE A 252 -1.89 -10.51 -1.51
C PHE A 252 -3.34 -10.74 -1.11
N LEU A 253 -4.04 -9.68 -0.73
CA LEU A 253 -5.46 -9.72 -0.39
C LEU A 253 -6.18 -8.66 -1.20
N ASP A 254 -7.40 -8.96 -1.64
CA ASP A 254 -8.22 -7.99 -2.38
C ASP A 254 -8.39 -6.70 -1.58
N SER A 255 -8.69 -6.82 -0.28
CA SER A 255 -8.93 -5.70 0.61
C SER A 255 -8.64 -6.03 2.07
N ALA A 256 -8.40 -5.00 2.88
CA ALA A 256 -8.38 -5.12 4.34
C ALA A 256 -9.72 -5.59 4.92
N LEU A 257 -10.83 -5.37 4.20
CA LEU A 257 -12.16 -5.84 4.56
C LEU A 257 -12.24 -7.37 4.64
N SER A 258 -11.44 -8.10 3.85
CA SER A 258 -11.37 -9.57 3.91
C SER A 258 -10.85 -10.09 5.25
N LEU A 259 -10.24 -9.23 6.07
CA LEU A 259 -9.75 -9.54 7.41
C LEU A 259 -10.63 -8.97 8.53
N ALA A 260 -11.62 -8.14 8.20
CA ALA A 260 -12.63 -7.73 9.15
C ALA A 260 -13.58 -8.91 9.40
N ALA A 261 -13.92 -9.20 10.65
CA ALA A 261 -14.92 -10.21 10.94
C ALA A 261 -16.23 -9.85 10.21
N PRO A 262 -17.03 -10.83 9.75
CA PRO A 262 -18.36 -10.53 9.24
C PRO A 262 -19.11 -9.73 10.32
N MET A 263 -19.58 -8.54 9.95
CA MET A 263 -20.47 -7.74 10.80
C MET A 263 -21.78 -8.47 11.07
#